data_AF-A0A5P2CVH3-F1
#
_entry.id   AF-A0A5P2CVH3-F1
#
_cell.length_a   1.000
_cell.length_b   1.000
_cell.length_c   1.000
_cell.angle_alpha   90.00
_cell.angle_beta   90.00
_cell.angle_gamma   90.00
#
_symmetry.space_group_name_H-M   'P 1'
#
loop_
_entity.id
_entity.type
_entity.pdbx_description
1 polymer ?
#
loop_
_entity_poly.entity_id
_entity_poly.type
_entity_poly.pdbx_seq_one_letter_code
_entity_poly.pdbx_strand_id
1 'polypeptide(L)'
;MAAGAAAVALAALIGTTGPASAAGPVSGSGTTAGACKPGLSVLGALPGPEAGWLKEGVRALGKGNLSVGSSRAKAVYWTGTTVRRVPVPDAQASGELLAVNANGLMAGRYTPTGSSVPVAFTYRAGDAAVTPLPAGTNGSVGLDLNDSGRVVAAGSGLQSLLVVANGTVERTLTFPEGIGADARVEHLGGINARGDVVATVNWPEPDTGGRVEHSVPVLWPGDGGPARLLTATGNTSWVADIAADGTVVGSDWFGFGYEWRPRVWAAADGGVGSSPAPLSTHSSTSLDGISPTTGVVAGTARVHIDDLQLTEQAVLWPGSGPVLALPRLAAGKASEGVAVSDDDRVGGSAVNANGKTRAVIWKCASAQAYTP
;
A
#
# COMPACT_ATOMS: atom_id res chain seq x y z
N MET A 1 14.31 -65.50 27.63
CA MET A 1 15.58 -66.14 27.22
C MET A 1 15.77 -65.86 25.75
N ALA A 2 16.90 -65.25 25.41
CA ALA A 2 17.19 -64.64 24.12
C ALA A 2 17.64 -65.65 23.06
N ALA A 3 17.22 -65.45 21.81
CA ALA A 3 17.84 -66.00 20.61
C ALA A 3 17.58 -65.03 19.44
N GLY A 4 18.64 -64.68 18.70
CA GLY A 4 18.58 -63.78 17.55
C GLY A 4 19.98 -63.24 17.27
N ALA A 5 20.88 -64.06 16.73
CA ALA A 5 21.08 -64.37 15.31
C ALA A 5 21.87 -63.28 14.57
N ALA A 6 23.16 -63.61 14.43
CA ALA A 6 24.12 -63.35 13.35
C ALA A 6 23.96 -62.13 12.43
N ALA A 7 25.01 -61.31 12.41
CA ALA A 7 25.36 -60.40 11.33
C ALA A 7 26.21 -61.11 10.26
N VAL A 8 25.96 -60.82 8.98
CA VAL A 8 26.97 -60.85 7.91
C VAL A 8 26.71 -59.69 6.95
N ALA A 9 27.80 -59.01 6.60
CA ALA A 9 27.90 -57.76 5.87
C ALA A 9 27.65 -57.86 4.36
N LEU A 10 27.35 -56.72 3.74
CA LEU A 10 27.81 -56.42 2.38
C LEU A 10 28.21 -54.93 2.29
N ALA A 11 29.41 -54.70 1.79
CA ALA A 11 30.01 -53.40 1.55
C ALA A 11 29.96 -53.04 0.05
N ALA A 12 29.79 -51.76 -0.28
CA ALA A 12 30.31 -51.07 -1.47
C ALA A 12 30.02 -49.54 -1.31
N LEU A 13 31.03 -48.66 -1.15
CA LEU A 13 31.75 -47.90 -2.21
C LEU A 13 30.81 -46.93 -2.96
N ILE A 14 30.99 -45.61 -3.11
CA ILE A 14 32.12 -44.65 -3.14
C ILE A 14 31.56 -43.22 -2.97
N GLY A 15 32.35 -42.27 -2.44
CA GLY A 15 32.38 -40.91 -3.02
C GLY A 15 32.33 -39.73 -2.05
N THR A 16 33.50 -39.12 -1.87
CA THR A 16 33.80 -37.84 -1.21
C THR A 16 33.19 -36.62 -1.91
N THR A 17 32.73 -35.60 -1.16
CA THR A 17 33.17 -34.18 -1.24
C THR A 17 32.41 -33.30 -0.23
N GLY A 18 33.14 -32.40 0.44
CA GLY A 18 32.64 -31.44 1.44
C GLY A 18 31.97 -30.18 0.84
N PRO A 19 32.08 -29.02 1.51
CA PRO A 19 30.92 -28.34 2.11
C PRO A 19 30.30 -27.22 1.26
N ALA A 20 29.10 -26.83 1.72
CA ALA A 20 28.25 -25.69 1.37
C ALA A 20 28.91 -24.56 0.54
N SER A 21 28.41 -24.40 -0.69
CA SER A 21 28.62 -23.19 -1.48
C SER A 21 27.64 -22.10 -1.02
N ALA A 22 28.20 -20.92 -0.77
CA ALA A 22 27.47 -19.67 -0.54
C ALA A 22 26.50 -19.39 -1.69
N ALA A 23 25.25 -19.09 -1.36
CA ALA A 23 24.26 -18.62 -2.31
C ALA A 23 24.61 -17.17 -2.70
N GLY A 24 25.06 -17.00 -3.93
CA GLY A 24 25.17 -15.69 -4.60
C GLY A 24 23.79 -15.11 -4.95
N PRO A 25 23.76 -13.87 -5.45
CA PRO A 25 22.53 -13.10 -5.64
C PRO A 25 21.65 -13.72 -6.72
N VAL A 26 20.36 -13.81 -6.43
CA VAL A 26 19.31 -14.31 -7.33
C VAL A 26 19.20 -13.35 -8.51
N SER A 27 19.70 -13.78 -9.67
CA SER A 27 19.47 -13.10 -10.94
C SER A 27 18.12 -13.55 -11.50
N GLY A 28 17.11 -12.70 -11.39
CA GLY A 28 15.83 -12.85 -12.09
C GLY A 28 16.01 -12.65 -13.59
N SER A 29 15.42 -13.55 -14.38
CA SER A 29 15.52 -13.60 -15.84
C SER A 29 14.64 -12.54 -16.53
N GLY A 30 15.24 -11.78 -17.45
CA GLY A 30 14.60 -11.52 -18.74
C GLY A 30 13.89 -10.19 -18.95
N THR A 31 14.62 -9.08 -18.96
CA THR A 31 14.64 -8.10 -20.07
C THR A 31 15.79 -7.13 -19.81
N THR A 32 16.65 -6.92 -20.81
CA THR A 32 17.75 -5.95 -20.76
C THR A 32 17.21 -4.52 -20.83
N ALA A 33 16.60 -4.06 -19.74
CA ALA A 33 16.50 -2.65 -19.45
C ALA A 33 17.93 -2.10 -19.31
N GLY A 34 18.26 -1.02 -20.04
CA GLY A 34 19.50 -0.29 -19.79
C GLY A 34 19.63 -0.07 -18.28
N ALA A 35 20.75 -0.51 -17.70
CA ALA A 35 20.90 -0.70 -16.26
C ALA A 35 20.24 0.45 -15.48
N CYS A 36 19.12 0.14 -14.84
CA CYS A 36 18.41 1.10 -14.00
C CYS A 36 19.42 1.60 -12.96
N LYS A 37 19.67 2.92 -12.91
CA LYS A 37 20.62 3.52 -11.97
C LYS A 37 19.93 3.74 -10.62
N PRO A 38 20.33 3.03 -9.54
CA PRO A 38 19.70 3.20 -8.24
C PRO A 38 19.87 4.62 -7.74
N GLY A 39 18.83 5.13 -7.07
CA GLY A 39 18.93 6.44 -6.42
C GLY A 39 17.62 6.94 -5.84
N LEU A 40 17.75 7.94 -4.98
CA LEU A 40 16.64 8.63 -4.34
C LEU A 40 16.42 10.00 -5.01
N SER A 41 15.27 10.18 -5.65
CA SER A 41 14.89 11.43 -6.30
C SER A 41 13.97 12.24 -5.39
N VAL A 42 14.35 13.48 -5.10
CA VAL A 42 13.49 14.46 -4.42
C VAL A 42 12.65 15.18 -5.46
N LEU A 43 11.33 15.23 -5.27
CA LEU A 43 10.43 15.90 -6.18
C LEU A 43 10.25 17.38 -5.82
N GLY A 44 9.87 18.20 -6.80
CA GLY A 44 9.53 19.60 -6.58
C GLY A 44 8.34 19.74 -5.63
N ALA A 45 8.26 20.86 -4.93
CA ALA A 45 7.16 21.17 -4.02
C ALA A 45 6.48 22.47 -4.43
N LEU A 46 5.18 22.60 -4.15
CA LEU A 46 4.49 23.88 -4.32
C LEU A 46 5.08 24.94 -3.36
N PRO A 47 5.03 26.23 -3.73
CA PRO A 47 5.38 27.31 -2.81
C PRO A 47 4.38 27.38 -1.65
N GLY A 48 4.82 27.89 -0.50
CA GLY A 48 3.96 28.13 0.67
C GLY A 48 4.43 27.43 1.95
N PRO A 49 3.69 27.56 3.07
CA PRO A 49 4.02 26.95 4.36
C PRO A 49 3.96 25.42 4.29
N GLU A 50 4.73 24.73 5.12
CA GLU A 50 4.70 23.26 5.16
C GLU A 50 3.37 22.75 5.70
N ALA A 51 2.82 21.74 5.03
CA ALA A 51 1.77 20.94 5.63
C ALA A 51 2.42 19.99 6.65
N GLY A 52 1.67 19.64 7.69
CA GLY A 52 2.15 18.68 8.70
C GLY A 52 2.52 17.32 8.11
N TRP A 53 3.22 16.51 8.92
CA TRP A 53 3.57 15.12 8.63
C TRP A 53 2.37 14.33 8.06
N LEU A 54 2.63 13.45 7.08
CA LEU A 54 1.64 12.70 6.27
C LEU A 54 0.77 13.51 5.28
N LYS A 55 0.96 14.83 5.12
CA LYS A 55 0.26 15.64 4.09
C LYS A 55 1.14 16.04 2.89
N GLU A 56 2.32 15.44 2.78
CA GLU A 56 3.29 15.67 1.70
C GLU A 56 3.87 14.32 1.28
N GLY A 57 3.80 13.97 0.00
CA GLY A 57 4.34 12.69 -0.47
C GLY A 57 3.74 12.22 -1.77
N VAL A 58 4.41 11.25 -2.39
CA VAL A 58 3.83 10.44 -3.47
C VAL A 58 2.88 9.42 -2.84
N ARG A 59 1.68 9.27 -3.41
CA ARG A 59 0.67 8.29 -3.01
C ARG A 59 0.47 7.18 -4.03
N ALA A 60 0.71 7.45 -5.31
CA ALA A 60 0.69 6.43 -6.36
C ALA A 60 1.66 6.76 -7.50
N LEU A 61 2.07 5.71 -8.21
CA LEU A 61 3.03 5.75 -9.30
C LEU A 61 2.34 5.41 -10.61
N GLY A 62 2.39 6.34 -11.57
CA GLY A 62 1.89 6.12 -12.92
C GLY A 62 2.98 5.61 -13.85
N LYS A 63 2.62 5.37 -15.10
CA LYS A 63 3.57 4.95 -16.15
C LYS A 63 4.71 5.97 -16.33
N GLY A 64 5.94 5.47 -16.48
CA GLY A 64 7.11 6.28 -16.81
C GLY A 64 7.49 7.24 -15.67
N ASN A 65 7.45 8.55 -15.93
CA ASN A 65 7.84 9.58 -14.94
C ASN A 65 6.65 10.26 -14.26
N LEU A 66 5.44 9.71 -14.39
CA LEU A 66 4.24 10.21 -13.75
C LEU A 66 4.13 9.67 -12.32
N SER A 67 3.82 10.55 -11.37
CA SER A 67 3.45 10.18 -10.00
C SER A 67 2.44 11.19 -9.46
N VAL A 68 1.68 10.79 -8.46
CA VAL A 68 0.60 11.60 -7.89
C VAL A 68 0.64 11.58 -6.37
N GLY A 69 0.07 12.59 -5.72
CA GLY A 69 0.07 12.69 -4.27
C GLY A 69 -0.39 14.05 -3.76
N SER A 70 0.29 14.51 -2.70
CA SER A 70 0.03 15.81 -2.10
C SER A 70 1.31 16.63 -1.94
N SER A 71 1.20 17.94 -2.16
CA SER A 71 2.21 18.92 -1.77
C SER A 71 1.53 20.14 -1.18
N ARG A 72 1.97 20.56 0.01
CA ARG A 72 1.41 21.70 0.76
C ARG A 72 -0.10 21.55 0.98
N ALA A 73 -0.53 20.32 1.28
CA ALA A 73 -1.93 19.92 1.41
C ALA A 73 -2.78 20.18 0.17
N LYS A 74 -2.19 20.22 -1.03
CA LYS A 74 -2.89 20.33 -2.31
C LYS A 74 -2.71 19.06 -3.13
N ALA A 75 -3.75 18.70 -3.88
CA ALA A 75 -3.66 17.65 -4.87
C ALA A 75 -2.67 18.05 -5.97
N VAL A 76 -1.66 17.20 -6.19
CA VAL A 76 -0.61 17.43 -7.17
C VAL A 76 -0.25 16.16 -7.92
N TYR A 77 0.29 16.35 -9.11
CA TYR A 77 1.02 15.31 -9.83
C TYR A 77 2.40 15.83 -10.20
N TRP A 78 3.32 14.90 -10.42
CA TRP A 78 4.66 15.18 -10.91
C TRP A 78 4.91 14.50 -12.23
N THR A 79 5.58 15.22 -13.13
CA THR A 79 6.19 14.65 -14.34
C THR A 79 7.70 14.80 -14.18
N GLY A 80 8.39 13.69 -13.94
CA GLY A 80 9.76 13.73 -13.42
C GLY A 80 9.78 14.35 -12.04
N THR A 81 10.50 15.45 -11.86
CA THR A 81 10.54 16.20 -10.59
C THR A 81 9.65 17.45 -10.61
N THR A 82 9.05 17.79 -11.74
CA THR A 82 8.23 19.00 -11.86
C THR A 82 6.85 18.79 -11.26
N VAL A 83 6.55 19.53 -10.19
CA VAL A 83 5.23 19.53 -9.54
C VAL A 83 4.22 20.35 -10.31
N ARG A 84 3.00 19.84 -10.40
CA ARG A 84 1.85 20.53 -10.99
C ARG A 84 0.64 20.39 -10.07
N ARG A 85 0.00 21.53 -9.79
CA ARG A 85 -1.21 21.58 -9.00
C ARG A 85 -2.42 21.13 -9.83
N VAL A 86 -3.29 20.34 -9.23
CA VAL A 86 -4.58 19.98 -9.82
C VAL A 86 -5.58 21.15 -9.67
N PRO A 87 -6.27 21.56 -10.75
CA PRO A 87 -7.25 22.65 -10.73
C PRO A 87 -8.59 22.20 -10.11
N VAL A 88 -8.65 22.21 -8.78
CA VAL A 88 -9.91 22.03 -8.04
C VAL A 88 -10.70 23.35 -7.97
N PRO A 89 -12.06 23.34 -7.93
CA PRO A 89 -12.87 24.55 -7.99
C PRO A 89 -12.58 25.56 -6.87
N ASP A 90 -12.27 25.07 -5.68
CA ASP A 90 -11.86 25.90 -4.55
C ASP A 90 -10.32 25.95 -4.46
N ALA A 91 -9.74 27.11 -4.79
CA ALA A 91 -8.30 27.31 -4.73
C ALA A 91 -7.71 27.20 -3.31
N GLN A 92 -8.50 27.32 -2.25
CA GLN A 92 -8.05 27.17 -0.87
C GLN A 92 -8.28 25.78 -0.29
N ALA A 93 -9.09 24.93 -0.96
CA ALA A 93 -9.32 23.56 -0.55
C ALA A 93 -8.02 22.77 -0.32
N SER A 94 -8.01 21.95 0.73
CA SER A 94 -6.99 20.92 0.88
C SER A 94 -7.30 19.73 -0.01
N GLY A 95 -6.31 18.96 -0.43
CA GLY A 95 -6.56 17.74 -1.19
C GLY A 95 -5.31 16.94 -1.48
N GLU A 96 -5.53 15.80 -2.12
CA GLU A 96 -4.51 14.87 -2.56
C GLU A 96 -5.02 14.06 -3.75
N LEU A 97 -4.11 13.64 -4.61
CA LEU A 97 -4.34 12.53 -5.53
C LEU A 97 -3.91 11.24 -4.83
N LEU A 98 -4.72 10.19 -4.96
CA LEU A 98 -4.53 8.91 -4.28
C LEU A 98 -4.12 7.81 -5.25
N ALA A 99 -4.64 7.84 -6.48
CA ALA A 99 -4.38 6.81 -7.48
C ALA A 99 -4.12 7.40 -8.87
N VAL A 100 -3.39 6.64 -9.69
CA VAL A 100 -3.14 6.94 -11.10
C VAL A 100 -2.97 5.65 -11.87
N ASN A 101 -3.63 5.52 -13.02
CA ASN A 101 -3.53 4.32 -13.83
C ASN A 101 -2.54 4.44 -14.98
N ALA A 102 -2.31 3.33 -15.70
CA ALA A 102 -1.39 3.25 -16.84
C ALA A 102 -1.72 4.24 -17.98
N ASN A 103 -2.99 4.69 -18.04
CA ASN A 103 -3.50 5.64 -19.02
C ASN A 103 -3.46 7.10 -18.54
N GLY A 104 -2.87 7.37 -17.37
CA GLY A 104 -2.73 8.71 -16.80
C GLY A 104 -4.03 9.33 -16.29
N LEU A 105 -5.09 8.54 -16.13
CA LEU A 105 -6.25 8.97 -15.35
C LEU A 105 -5.85 8.95 -13.88
N MET A 106 -6.18 10.02 -13.17
CA MET A 106 -5.87 10.18 -11.75
C MET A 106 -7.18 10.25 -10.98
N ALA A 107 -7.18 9.71 -9.76
CA ALA A 107 -8.28 9.84 -8.81
C ALA A 107 -7.78 10.45 -7.51
N GLY A 108 -8.62 11.28 -6.89
CA GLY A 108 -8.26 11.98 -5.67
C GLY A 108 -9.44 12.60 -4.97
N ARG A 109 -9.13 13.38 -3.95
CA ARG A 109 -10.12 14.08 -3.13
C ARG A 109 -9.68 15.49 -2.79
N TYR A 110 -10.64 16.38 -2.62
CA TYR A 110 -10.41 17.68 -2.02
C TYR A 110 -11.50 18.01 -1.01
N THR A 111 -11.16 18.77 0.02
CA THR A 111 -12.09 19.24 1.03
C THR A 111 -12.30 20.73 0.80
N PRO A 112 -13.51 21.16 0.37
CA PRO A 112 -13.84 22.56 0.23
C PRO A 112 -13.61 23.33 1.53
N THR A 113 -13.21 24.59 1.42
CA THR A 113 -13.02 25.50 2.54
C THR A 113 -14.35 25.67 3.28
N GLY A 114 -14.33 25.45 4.60
CA GLY A 114 -15.54 25.48 5.44
C GLY A 114 -16.37 24.19 5.42
N SER A 115 -15.94 23.15 4.70
CA SER A 115 -16.54 21.81 4.72
C SER A 115 -15.64 20.83 5.46
N SER A 116 -16.23 19.82 6.09
CA SER A 116 -15.54 18.62 6.57
C SER A 116 -15.66 17.44 5.60
N VAL A 117 -16.53 17.56 4.59
CA VAL A 117 -16.85 16.47 3.66
C VAL A 117 -15.95 16.57 2.42
N PRO A 118 -15.10 15.55 2.16
CA PRO A 118 -14.28 15.52 0.97
C PRO A 118 -15.10 15.18 -0.28
N VAL A 119 -14.80 15.86 -1.38
CA VAL A 119 -15.32 15.59 -2.71
C VAL A 119 -14.32 14.72 -3.47
N ALA A 120 -14.78 13.54 -3.89
CA ALA A 120 -14.01 12.65 -4.75
C ALA A 120 -14.06 13.12 -6.21
N PHE A 121 -12.96 12.96 -6.93
CA PHE A 121 -12.85 13.39 -8.33
C PHE A 121 -11.90 12.54 -9.15
N THR A 122 -11.99 12.69 -10.47
CA THR A 122 -10.99 12.26 -11.44
C THR A 122 -10.36 13.44 -12.18
N TYR A 123 -9.16 13.25 -12.71
CA TYR A 123 -8.41 14.27 -13.45
C TYR A 123 -7.46 13.64 -14.47
N ARG A 124 -7.26 14.29 -15.63
CA ARG A 124 -6.14 14.02 -16.52
C ARG A 124 -5.26 15.25 -16.66
N ALA A 125 -3.96 15.02 -16.76
CA ALA A 125 -2.99 16.10 -16.93
C ALA A 125 -3.34 16.95 -18.16
N GLY A 126 -3.53 18.26 -17.94
CA GLY A 126 -3.89 19.21 -18.98
C GLY A 126 -5.38 19.58 -19.02
N ASP A 127 -6.24 18.83 -18.32
CA ASP A 127 -7.64 19.22 -18.17
C ASP A 127 -7.74 20.54 -17.39
N ALA A 128 -8.73 21.36 -17.77
CA ALA A 128 -8.94 22.68 -17.18
C ALA A 128 -9.46 22.62 -15.74
N ALA A 129 -10.15 21.53 -15.37
CA ALA A 129 -10.73 21.31 -14.06
C ALA A 129 -10.79 19.81 -13.75
N VAL A 130 -10.98 19.46 -12.48
CA VAL A 130 -11.33 18.10 -12.07
C VAL A 130 -12.77 17.74 -12.46
N THR A 131 -13.02 16.45 -12.66
CA THR A 131 -14.37 15.90 -12.87
C THR A 131 -14.83 15.23 -11.57
N PRO A 132 -15.84 15.79 -10.87
CA PRO A 132 -16.38 15.16 -9.66
C PRO A 132 -16.93 13.77 -9.96
N LEU A 133 -16.78 12.85 -9.00
CA LEU A 133 -17.50 11.57 -9.06
C LEU A 133 -19.02 11.78 -8.84
N PRO A 134 -19.87 10.80 -9.20
CA PRO A 134 -21.31 10.88 -8.98
C PRO A 134 -21.69 11.22 -7.54
N ALA A 135 -22.85 11.87 -7.39
CA ALA A 135 -23.45 12.12 -6.08
C ALA A 135 -23.60 10.81 -5.29
N GLY A 136 -23.41 10.88 -3.97
CA GLY A 136 -23.42 9.71 -3.09
C GLY A 136 -22.07 9.02 -2.93
N THR A 137 -21.02 9.45 -3.66
CA THR A 137 -19.64 9.05 -3.38
C THR A 137 -19.03 9.84 -2.22
N ASN A 138 -18.14 9.21 -1.47
CA ASN A 138 -17.41 9.77 -0.36
C ASN A 138 -15.92 9.45 -0.49
N GLY A 139 -15.08 10.49 -0.42
CA GLY A 139 -13.63 10.35 -0.49
C GLY A 139 -12.94 10.16 0.87
N SER A 140 -13.65 9.99 1.99
CA SER A 140 -13.06 10.05 3.34
C SER A 140 -12.19 8.83 3.69
N VAL A 141 -12.48 7.66 3.15
CA VAL A 141 -11.84 6.38 3.53
C VAL A 141 -10.81 5.87 2.51
N GLY A 142 -10.48 6.68 1.50
CA GLY A 142 -9.61 6.31 0.39
C GLY A 142 -10.34 6.31 -0.94
N LEU A 143 -9.57 6.27 -2.03
CA LEU A 143 -10.02 6.13 -3.41
C LEU A 143 -8.94 5.37 -4.17
N ASP A 144 -9.33 4.48 -5.06
CA ASP A 144 -8.40 3.82 -5.96
C ASP A 144 -8.98 3.68 -7.38
N LEU A 145 -8.11 3.37 -8.34
CA LEU A 145 -8.42 3.36 -9.76
C LEU A 145 -7.61 2.28 -10.48
N ASN A 146 -8.29 1.42 -11.23
CA ASN A 146 -7.59 0.44 -12.06
C ASN A 146 -7.34 0.94 -13.51
N ASP A 147 -6.57 0.15 -14.27
CA ASP A 147 -6.18 0.45 -15.65
C ASP A 147 -7.34 0.49 -16.64
N SER A 148 -8.47 -0.14 -16.31
CA SER A 148 -9.70 -0.05 -17.11
C SER A 148 -10.48 1.26 -16.91
N GLY A 149 -10.01 2.15 -16.02
CA GLY A 149 -10.65 3.45 -15.78
C GLY A 149 -11.73 3.41 -14.69
N ARG A 150 -11.85 2.31 -13.94
CA ARG A 150 -12.84 2.16 -12.86
C ARG A 150 -12.29 2.71 -11.56
N VAL A 151 -12.98 3.69 -11.01
CA VAL A 151 -12.68 4.28 -9.71
C VAL A 151 -13.52 3.58 -8.64
N VAL A 152 -12.91 3.26 -7.50
CA VAL A 152 -13.64 2.83 -6.30
C VAL A 152 -13.60 3.92 -5.25
N ALA A 153 -14.76 4.20 -4.68
CA ALA A 153 -14.94 5.14 -3.57
C ALA A 153 -15.96 4.57 -2.58
N ALA A 154 -16.01 5.07 -1.35
CA ALA A 154 -17.10 4.71 -0.45
C ALA A 154 -18.41 5.41 -0.82
N GLY A 155 -19.54 4.81 -0.44
CA GLY A 155 -20.83 5.50 -0.40
C GLY A 155 -20.87 6.54 0.72
N SER A 156 -21.77 7.52 0.62
CA SER A 156 -21.93 8.62 1.59
C SER A 156 -22.14 8.15 3.03
N GLY A 157 -22.81 7.02 3.23
CA GLY A 157 -23.02 6.40 4.55
C GLY A 157 -21.92 5.44 4.99
N LEU A 158 -20.85 5.25 4.21
CA LEU A 158 -19.78 4.28 4.43
C LEU A 158 -20.24 2.81 4.52
N GLN A 159 -21.50 2.51 4.27
CA GLN A 159 -22.06 1.14 4.30
C GLN A 159 -21.94 0.38 2.97
N SER A 160 -21.23 0.95 2.01
CA SER A 160 -20.97 0.36 0.70
C SER A 160 -19.74 0.97 0.05
N LEU A 161 -19.21 0.26 -0.95
CA LEU A 161 -18.29 0.84 -1.93
C LEU A 161 -19.02 1.00 -3.27
N LEU A 162 -18.62 1.99 -4.04
CA LEU A 162 -19.17 2.32 -5.35
C LEU A 162 -18.05 2.16 -6.38
N VAL A 163 -18.28 1.32 -7.38
CA VAL A 163 -17.41 1.23 -8.57
C VAL A 163 -17.99 2.17 -9.62
N VAL A 164 -17.22 3.18 -9.98
CA VAL A 164 -17.61 4.25 -10.89
C VAL A 164 -16.79 4.15 -12.18
N ALA A 165 -17.47 4.20 -13.31
CA ALA A 165 -16.83 4.35 -14.62
C ALA A 165 -17.60 5.37 -15.45
N ASN A 166 -16.86 6.16 -16.23
CA ASN A 166 -17.44 7.14 -17.16
C ASN A 166 -18.46 8.10 -16.50
N GLY A 167 -18.22 8.47 -15.24
CA GLY A 167 -19.11 9.36 -14.49
C GLY A 167 -20.42 8.73 -14.04
N THR A 168 -20.53 7.39 -14.01
CA THR A 168 -21.71 6.66 -13.56
C THR A 168 -21.33 5.52 -12.60
N VAL A 169 -22.20 5.20 -11.65
CA VAL A 169 -22.01 4.03 -10.77
C VAL A 169 -22.34 2.77 -11.57
N GLU A 170 -21.33 1.92 -11.80
CA GLU A 170 -21.50 0.62 -12.47
C GLU A 170 -21.91 -0.48 -11.48
N ARG A 171 -21.35 -0.44 -10.26
CA ARG A 171 -21.61 -1.44 -9.21
C ARG A 171 -21.68 -0.78 -7.84
N THR A 172 -22.60 -1.26 -7.02
CA THR A 172 -22.63 -1.02 -5.57
C THR A 172 -22.20 -2.30 -4.87
N LEU A 173 -21.14 -2.22 -4.08
CA LEU A 173 -20.56 -3.33 -3.35
C LEU A 173 -21.08 -3.30 -1.92
N THR A 174 -21.89 -4.30 -1.56
CA THR A 174 -22.49 -4.47 -0.23
C THR A 174 -21.67 -5.44 0.61
N PHE A 175 -21.72 -5.31 1.92
CA PHE A 175 -21.00 -6.21 2.82
C PHE A 175 -21.47 -7.67 2.69
N PRO A 176 -20.59 -8.66 2.96
CA PRO A 176 -20.98 -10.05 3.14
C PRO A 176 -22.09 -10.20 4.17
N GLU A 177 -22.93 -11.23 4.02
CA GLU A 177 -23.91 -11.60 5.03
C GLU A 177 -23.22 -11.91 6.37
N GLY A 178 -23.88 -11.55 7.48
CA GLY A 178 -23.36 -11.77 8.83
C GLY A 178 -22.48 -10.63 9.37
N ILE A 179 -22.04 -9.70 8.52
CA ILE A 179 -21.49 -8.42 8.99
C ILE A 179 -22.67 -7.56 9.45
N GLY A 180 -22.65 -7.14 10.72
CA GLY A 180 -23.78 -6.44 11.36
C GLY A 180 -24.20 -5.15 10.65
N ALA A 181 -25.43 -4.70 10.91
CA ALA A 181 -26.01 -3.52 10.26
C ALA A 181 -25.25 -2.20 10.52
N ASP A 182 -24.48 -2.15 11.60
CA ASP A 182 -23.66 -1.00 12.00
C ASP A 182 -22.26 -1.00 11.37
N ALA A 183 -21.97 -1.95 10.48
CA ALA A 183 -20.70 -2.02 9.82
C ALA A 183 -20.49 -0.87 8.84
N ARG A 184 -19.25 -0.45 8.71
CA ARG A 184 -18.83 0.64 7.84
C ARG A 184 -17.46 0.34 7.25
N VAL A 185 -17.23 0.85 6.05
CA VAL A 185 -15.91 0.91 5.46
C VAL A 185 -15.07 1.85 6.32
N GLU A 186 -13.98 1.33 6.86
CA GLU A 186 -12.98 2.09 7.59
C GLU A 186 -11.88 2.57 6.64
N HIS A 187 -11.47 1.70 5.71
CA HIS A 187 -10.39 1.98 4.77
C HIS A 187 -10.57 1.21 3.45
N LEU A 188 -10.40 1.89 2.33
CA LEU A 188 -10.31 1.26 1.01
C LEU A 188 -8.85 0.94 0.71
N GLY A 189 -8.51 -0.35 0.52
CA GLY A 189 -7.17 -0.76 0.14
C GLY A 189 -6.93 -0.56 -1.36
N GLY A 190 -7.78 -1.11 -2.23
CA GLY A 190 -7.60 -0.90 -3.66
C GLY A 190 -8.51 -1.70 -4.58
N ILE A 191 -8.29 -1.53 -5.88
CA ILE A 191 -8.93 -2.25 -6.98
C ILE A 191 -7.87 -2.74 -7.98
N ASN A 192 -7.81 -4.04 -8.23
CA ASN A 192 -6.86 -4.59 -9.20
C ASN A 192 -7.39 -4.54 -10.66
N ALA A 193 -6.57 -4.99 -11.59
CA ALA A 193 -6.91 -5.04 -13.02
C ALA A 193 -8.11 -5.94 -13.36
N ARG A 194 -8.40 -6.96 -12.52
CA ARG A 194 -9.58 -7.83 -12.67
C ARG A 194 -10.87 -7.18 -12.16
N GLY A 195 -10.74 -6.06 -11.44
CA GLY A 195 -11.85 -5.40 -10.77
C GLY A 195 -12.16 -5.97 -9.39
N ASP A 196 -11.28 -6.82 -8.84
CA ASP A 196 -11.37 -7.23 -7.44
C ASP A 196 -11.10 -6.02 -6.56
N VAL A 197 -11.94 -5.80 -5.55
CA VAL A 197 -11.84 -4.68 -4.62
C VAL A 197 -11.57 -5.21 -3.22
N VAL A 198 -10.66 -4.56 -2.49
CA VAL A 198 -10.39 -4.88 -1.09
C VAL A 198 -10.53 -3.67 -0.19
N ALA A 199 -11.12 -3.87 0.99
CA ALA A 199 -11.26 -2.84 2.02
C ALA A 199 -11.24 -3.44 3.42
N THR A 200 -10.94 -2.60 4.41
CA THR A 200 -11.15 -2.91 5.82
C THR A 200 -12.52 -2.38 6.23
N VAL A 201 -13.33 -3.26 6.79
CA VAL A 201 -14.67 -2.98 7.31
C VAL A 201 -14.63 -3.13 8.81
N ASN A 202 -15.21 -2.18 9.53
CA ASN A 202 -15.28 -2.23 10.98
C ASN A 202 -16.71 -2.10 11.49
N TRP A 203 -16.94 -2.60 12.70
CA TRP A 203 -18.20 -2.44 13.42
C TRP A 203 -17.96 -2.39 14.93
N PRO A 204 -18.82 -1.65 15.67
CA PRO A 204 -18.77 -1.66 17.13
C PRO A 204 -19.23 -3.02 17.66
N GLU A 205 -18.55 -3.53 18.69
CA GLU A 205 -19.00 -4.71 19.41
C GLU A 205 -20.26 -4.37 20.24
N PRO A 206 -21.39 -5.06 20.03
CA PRO A 206 -22.67 -4.70 20.66
C PRO A 206 -22.64 -4.74 22.20
N ASP A 207 -21.94 -5.73 22.76
CA ASP A 207 -22.04 -6.05 24.20
C ASP A 207 -21.06 -5.26 25.07
N THR A 208 -20.15 -4.47 24.49
CA THR A 208 -19.17 -3.65 25.24
C THR A 208 -19.54 -2.16 25.31
N GLY A 209 -20.74 -1.80 24.83
CA GLY A 209 -21.17 -0.41 24.74
C GLY A 209 -20.37 0.40 23.71
N GLY A 210 -19.94 -0.25 22.61
CA GLY A 210 -19.24 0.39 21.50
C GLY A 210 -17.77 0.73 21.77
N ARG A 211 -17.13 0.08 22.75
CA ARG A 211 -15.72 0.36 23.13
C ARG A 211 -14.69 -0.48 22.39
N VAL A 212 -15.10 -1.57 21.77
CA VAL A 212 -14.24 -2.44 20.96
C VAL A 212 -14.74 -2.37 19.52
N GLU A 213 -13.85 -1.95 18.61
CA GLU A 213 -14.11 -2.01 17.17
C GLU A 213 -13.38 -3.22 16.61
N HIS A 214 -14.13 -4.11 15.97
CA HIS A 214 -13.56 -5.21 15.20
C HIS A 214 -13.37 -4.71 13.77
N SER A 215 -12.17 -4.88 13.21
CA SER A 215 -11.92 -4.54 11.80
C SER A 215 -11.43 -5.76 11.05
N VAL A 216 -12.13 -6.08 9.96
CA VAL A 216 -11.82 -7.24 9.11
C VAL A 216 -11.58 -6.83 7.66
N PRO A 217 -10.66 -7.50 6.96
CA PRO A 217 -10.53 -7.36 5.52
C PRO A 217 -11.71 -8.00 4.80
N VAL A 218 -12.20 -7.33 3.75
CA VAL A 218 -13.26 -7.81 2.87
C VAL A 218 -12.81 -7.70 1.42
N LEU A 219 -13.05 -8.75 0.65
CA LEU A 219 -12.81 -8.80 -0.79
C LEU A 219 -14.14 -8.91 -1.54
N TRP A 220 -14.31 -8.05 -2.55
CA TRP A 220 -15.38 -8.14 -3.54
C TRP A 220 -14.79 -8.58 -4.89
N PRO A 221 -15.15 -9.77 -5.38
CA PRO A 221 -14.70 -10.24 -6.68
C PRO A 221 -15.11 -9.32 -7.85
N GLY A 222 -14.21 -9.15 -8.81
CA GLY A 222 -14.43 -8.39 -10.04
C GLY A 222 -15.49 -9.01 -10.96
N ASP A 223 -15.65 -10.33 -10.90
CA ASP A 223 -16.61 -11.12 -11.68
C ASP A 223 -18.07 -11.00 -11.19
N GLY A 224 -18.30 -10.27 -10.09
CA GLY A 224 -19.63 -10.09 -9.50
C GLY A 224 -20.05 -11.21 -8.54
N GLY A 225 -19.14 -12.13 -8.21
CA GLY A 225 -19.33 -13.11 -7.14
C GLY A 225 -19.58 -12.47 -5.77
N PRO A 226 -20.01 -13.27 -4.77
CA PRO A 226 -20.30 -12.76 -3.43
C PRO A 226 -19.04 -12.19 -2.77
N ALA A 227 -19.24 -11.13 -1.99
CA ALA A 227 -18.20 -10.60 -1.12
C ALA A 227 -17.79 -11.66 -0.08
N ARG A 228 -16.52 -11.67 0.30
CA ARG A 228 -16.01 -12.60 1.32
C ARG A 228 -15.08 -11.90 2.30
N LEU A 229 -15.11 -12.37 3.54
CA LEU A 229 -14.14 -12.02 4.57
C LEU A 229 -12.79 -12.67 4.23
N LEU A 230 -11.69 -11.93 4.40
CA LEU A 230 -10.39 -12.56 4.51
C LEU A 230 -10.14 -12.93 5.98
N THR A 231 -9.24 -13.88 6.19
CA THR A 231 -8.91 -14.38 7.53
C THR A 231 -8.34 -13.24 8.36
N ALA A 232 -9.07 -12.79 9.38
CA ALA A 232 -8.56 -11.83 10.35
C ALA A 232 -7.45 -12.48 11.19
N THR A 233 -6.38 -11.73 11.43
CA THR A 233 -5.19 -12.20 12.17
C THR A 233 -5.06 -11.62 13.57
N GLY A 234 -5.97 -10.73 13.92
CA GLY A 234 -6.11 -10.10 15.22
C GLY A 234 -7.42 -9.33 15.30
N ASN A 235 -7.56 -8.46 16.32
CA ASN A 235 -8.77 -7.65 16.51
C ASN A 235 -8.96 -6.59 15.41
N THR A 236 -7.87 -6.17 14.78
CA THR A 236 -7.88 -5.11 13.78
C THR A 236 -6.85 -5.41 12.71
N SER A 237 -7.34 -5.86 11.55
CA SER A 237 -6.53 -6.15 10.37
C SER A 237 -6.82 -5.12 9.27
N TRP A 238 -5.81 -4.34 8.92
CA TRP A 238 -5.85 -3.32 7.88
C TRP A 238 -5.34 -3.88 6.57
N VAL A 239 -6.11 -3.73 5.50
CA VAL A 239 -5.60 -3.92 4.12
C VAL A 239 -5.06 -2.60 3.61
N ALA A 240 -4.04 -2.66 2.76
CA ALA A 240 -3.45 -1.48 2.16
C ALA A 240 -3.55 -1.51 0.63
N ASP A 241 -3.37 -2.67 -0.02
CA ASP A 241 -3.33 -2.76 -1.47
C ASP A 241 -3.54 -4.21 -1.98
N ILE A 242 -3.83 -4.37 -3.27
CA ILE A 242 -4.12 -5.65 -3.94
C ILE A 242 -3.42 -5.78 -5.31
N ALA A 243 -2.66 -6.87 -5.49
CA ALA A 243 -1.99 -7.18 -6.75
C ALA A 243 -2.93 -7.79 -7.81
N ALA A 244 -2.44 -7.89 -9.05
CA ALA A 244 -3.21 -8.42 -10.17
C ALA A 244 -3.54 -9.92 -10.04
N ASP A 245 -2.74 -10.67 -9.30
CA ASP A 245 -3.01 -12.07 -8.96
C ASP A 245 -4.03 -12.22 -7.82
N GLY A 246 -4.34 -11.12 -7.11
CA GLY A 246 -5.26 -11.06 -5.97
C GLY A 246 -4.57 -11.18 -4.62
N THR A 247 -3.24 -11.18 -4.58
CA THR A 247 -2.48 -11.06 -3.32
C THR A 247 -2.80 -9.72 -2.69
N VAL A 248 -3.24 -9.74 -1.43
CA VAL A 248 -3.54 -8.54 -0.65
C VAL A 248 -2.45 -8.35 0.39
N VAL A 249 -2.01 -7.11 0.59
CA VAL A 249 -1.06 -6.75 1.65
C VAL A 249 -1.68 -5.77 2.62
N GLY A 250 -1.11 -5.73 3.83
CA GLY A 250 -1.54 -4.82 4.88
C GLY A 250 -0.88 -5.15 6.20
N SER A 251 -1.52 -4.82 7.31
CA SER A 251 -0.95 -4.98 8.64
C SER A 251 -2.01 -5.16 9.72
N ASP A 252 -1.68 -5.88 10.79
CA ASP A 252 -2.46 -5.78 12.04
C ASP A 252 -2.00 -4.58 12.85
N TRP A 253 -2.95 -3.83 13.44
CA TRP A 253 -2.67 -2.72 14.34
C TRP A 253 -3.85 -2.43 15.27
N PHE A 254 -3.63 -2.32 16.59
CA PHE A 254 -4.68 -2.07 17.58
C PHE A 254 -4.38 -0.86 18.47
N GLY A 255 -4.20 0.33 17.90
CA GLY A 255 -4.08 1.54 18.72
C GLY A 255 -2.71 1.75 19.37
N PHE A 256 -2.69 2.61 20.37
CA PHE A 256 -1.47 3.08 21.03
C PHE A 256 -0.80 1.96 21.85
N GLY A 257 0.50 1.75 21.64
CA GLY A 257 1.28 0.70 22.31
C GLY A 257 1.18 -0.69 21.67
N TYR A 258 0.64 -0.78 20.44
CA TYR A 258 0.64 -2.01 19.65
C TYR A 258 1.58 -1.90 18.46
N GLU A 259 2.24 -3.00 18.14
CA GLU A 259 3.09 -3.14 16.97
C GLU A 259 2.24 -3.26 15.69
N TRP A 260 2.59 -2.50 14.66
CA TRP A 260 2.26 -2.86 13.28
C TRP A 260 2.93 -4.19 12.93
N ARG A 261 2.11 -5.17 12.59
CA ARG A 261 2.59 -6.49 12.15
C ARG A 261 2.20 -6.70 10.70
N PRO A 262 3.17 -6.91 9.79
CA PRO A 262 2.88 -7.05 8.38
C PRO A 262 2.01 -8.29 8.13
N ARG A 263 1.11 -8.20 7.15
CA ARG A 263 0.18 -9.26 6.74
C ARG A 263 0.06 -9.34 5.23
N VAL A 264 -0.06 -10.58 4.76
CA VAL A 264 -0.30 -10.91 3.36
C VAL A 264 -1.44 -11.93 3.33
N TRP A 265 -2.45 -11.69 2.52
CA TRP A 265 -3.56 -12.62 2.31
C TRP A 265 -3.52 -13.17 0.88
N ALA A 266 -3.66 -14.48 0.76
CA ALA A 266 -3.63 -15.16 -0.53
C ALA A 266 -4.97 -15.07 -1.26
N ALA A 267 -4.92 -14.91 -2.59
CA ALA A 267 -6.10 -14.75 -3.42
C ALA A 267 -7.06 -15.96 -3.41
N ALA A 268 -6.55 -17.19 -3.29
CA ALA A 268 -7.35 -18.39 -3.55
C ALA A 268 -8.40 -18.64 -2.46
N ASP A 269 -8.01 -18.58 -1.19
CA ASP A 269 -8.83 -18.93 -0.03
C ASP A 269 -9.05 -17.76 0.94
N GLY A 270 -8.40 -16.61 0.71
CA GLY A 270 -8.40 -15.50 1.66
C GLY A 270 -7.69 -15.85 2.98
N GLY A 271 -6.90 -16.91 2.98
CA GLY A 271 -6.06 -17.34 4.08
C GLY A 271 -4.88 -16.38 4.30
N VAL A 272 -4.34 -16.41 5.51
CA VAL A 272 -3.11 -15.68 5.84
C VAL A 272 -1.97 -16.37 5.13
N GLY A 273 -1.39 -15.69 4.15
CA GLY A 273 -0.21 -16.14 3.42
C GLY A 273 1.08 -15.96 4.24
N SER A 274 2.21 -15.98 3.56
CA SER A 274 3.50 -15.68 4.18
C SER A 274 3.57 -14.20 4.57
N SER A 275 3.67 -13.93 5.87
CA SER A 275 3.95 -12.58 6.38
C SER A 275 5.43 -12.45 6.75
N PRO A 276 6.13 -11.40 6.32
CA PRO A 276 7.53 -11.25 6.67
C PRO A 276 7.68 -10.86 8.15
N ALA A 277 8.89 -11.05 8.71
CA ALA A 277 9.23 -10.42 9.97
C ALA A 277 9.40 -8.89 9.77
N PRO A 278 9.25 -8.07 10.82
CA PRO A 278 9.63 -6.67 10.77
C PRO A 278 11.09 -6.45 10.34
N LEU A 279 11.42 -5.23 9.92
CA LEU A 279 12.81 -4.84 9.66
C LEU A 279 13.68 -5.15 10.89
N SER A 280 14.88 -5.71 10.72
CA SER A 280 15.73 -6.17 11.84
C SER A 280 16.04 -5.14 12.93
N THR A 281 15.94 -3.85 12.61
CA THR A 281 16.18 -2.73 13.53
C THR A 281 14.92 -2.19 14.19
N HIS A 282 13.73 -2.68 13.84
CA HIS A 282 12.45 -2.20 14.34
C HIS A 282 11.57 -3.37 14.79
N SER A 283 10.87 -3.20 15.91
CA SER A 283 9.86 -4.15 16.39
C SER A 283 8.60 -4.18 15.51
N SER A 284 8.41 -3.19 14.63
CA SER A 284 7.16 -2.93 13.96
C SER A 284 7.33 -2.54 12.48
N THR A 285 6.45 -3.01 11.60
CA THR A 285 6.48 -2.70 10.16
C THR A 285 5.07 -2.74 9.57
N SER A 286 4.72 -1.71 8.80
CA SER A 286 3.53 -1.70 7.95
C SER A 286 3.86 -2.10 6.51
N LEU A 287 2.96 -2.82 5.85
CA LEU A 287 2.95 -2.99 4.39
C LEU A 287 1.87 -2.07 3.82
N ASP A 288 2.26 -1.21 2.88
CA ASP A 288 1.46 -0.06 2.47
C ASP A 288 1.10 -0.07 0.97
N GLY A 289 1.85 -0.80 0.13
CA GLY A 289 1.53 -0.96 -1.30
C GLY A 289 2.21 -2.18 -1.93
N ILE A 290 1.59 -2.80 -2.93
CA ILE A 290 2.10 -3.98 -3.65
C ILE A 290 2.16 -3.74 -5.16
N SER A 291 3.26 -4.19 -5.76
CA SER A 291 3.47 -4.07 -7.20
C SER A 291 2.46 -4.94 -7.93
N PRO A 292 1.77 -4.44 -8.96
CA PRO A 292 0.68 -5.18 -9.61
C PRO A 292 1.07 -6.58 -10.09
N THR A 293 2.31 -6.77 -10.58
CA THR A 293 2.74 -8.05 -11.18
C THR A 293 4.02 -8.64 -10.59
N THR A 294 4.87 -7.85 -9.92
CA THR A 294 6.16 -8.36 -9.43
C THR A 294 6.10 -8.95 -8.02
N GLY A 295 5.04 -8.68 -7.26
CA GLY A 295 4.94 -9.10 -5.85
C GLY A 295 5.86 -8.35 -4.89
N VAL A 296 6.63 -7.36 -5.37
CA VAL A 296 7.40 -6.45 -4.52
C VAL A 296 6.45 -5.56 -3.73
N VAL A 297 6.74 -5.37 -2.45
CA VAL A 297 5.91 -4.60 -1.53
C VAL A 297 6.70 -3.42 -0.97
N ALA A 298 6.09 -2.25 -0.94
CA ALA A 298 6.57 -1.09 -0.20
C ALA A 298 5.88 -1.00 1.16
N GLY A 299 6.59 -0.43 2.13
CA GLY A 299 6.03 -0.19 3.43
C GLY A 299 6.90 0.71 4.28
N THR A 300 6.64 0.68 5.59
CA THR A 300 7.35 1.51 6.55
C THR A 300 7.67 0.73 7.82
N ALA A 301 8.92 0.70 8.22
CA ALA A 301 9.31 0.31 9.57
C ALA A 301 8.83 1.41 10.53
N ARG A 302 7.90 1.04 11.42
CA ARG A 302 7.20 1.98 12.31
C ARG A 302 7.88 2.03 13.67
N VAL A 303 7.76 3.16 14.34
CA VAL A 303 8.29 3.35 15.71
C VAL A 303 7.24 2.87 16.71
N HIS A 304 7.63 1.95 17.60
CA HIS A 304 6.83 1.54 18.74
C HIS A 304 7.05 2.49 19.93
N ILE A 305 6.10 2.56 20.87
CA ILE A 305 6.21 3.43 22.05
C ILE A 305 7.40 3.09 22.95
N ASP A 306 7.89 1.85 22.87
CA ASP A 306 9.07 1.39 23.60
C ASP A 306 10.39 1.74 22.89
N ASP A 307 10.32 2.15 21.62
CA ASP A 307 11.46 2.37 20.72
C ASP A 307 11.56 3.84 20.25
N LEU A 308 11.16 4.82 21.07
CA LEU A 308 11.07 6.24 20.70
C LEU A 308 12.39 6.90 20.22
N GLN A 309 13.52 6.22 20.38
CA GLN A 309 14.81 6.68 19.85
C GLN A 309 14.97 6.38 18.35
N LEU A 310 14.17 5.46 17.81
CA LEU A 310 14.15 5.13 16.39
C LEU A 310 13.35 6.18 15.62
N THR A 311 13.51 6.15 14.30
CA THR A 311 12.78 7.01 13.40
C THR A 311 12.24 6.16 12.26
N GLU A 312 10.99 6.38 11.85
CA GLU A 312 10.34 5.61 10.79
C GLU A 312 11.21 5.50 9.54
N GLN A 313 11.26 4.31 8.93
CA GLN A 313 12.07 4.03 7.74
C GLN A 313 11.23 3.45 6.61
N ALA A 314 11.39 3.97 5.40
CA ALA A 314 10.82 3.33 4.22
C ALA A 314 11.48 1.96 4.03
N VAL A 315 10.68 0.95 3.73
CA VAL A 315 11.15 -0.42 3.51
C VAL A 315 10.63 -0.98 2.20
N LEU A 316 11.30 -2.04 1.75
CA LEU A 316 10.93 -2.84 0.60
C LEU A 316 10.98 -4.31 0.99
N TRP A 317 9.94 -5.06 0.68
CA TRP A 317 9.94 -6.51 0.81
C TRP A 317 9.87 -7.14 -0.60
N PRO A 318 10.84 -7.98 -1.00
CA PRO A 318 10.88 -8.57 -2.34
C PRO A 318 9.78 -9.62 -2.64
N GLY A 319 8.80 -9.80 -1.74
CA GLY A 319 7.79 -10.87 -1.80
C GLY A 319 8.25 -12.19 -1.17
N SER A 320 9.52 -12.30 -0.80
CA SER A 320 10.05 -13.41 0.01
C SER A 320 11.30 -12.98 0.77
N GLY A 321 11.67 -13.72 1.81
CA GLY A 321 12.83 -13.40 2.65
C GLY A 321 12.59 -12.18 3.54
N PRO A 322 13.67 -11.52 4.00
CA PRO A 322 13.58 -10.42 4.96
C PRO A 322 13.06 -9.12 4.33
N VAL A 323 12.44 -8.28 5.16
CA VAL A 323 12.20 -6.87 4.83
C VAL A 323 13.53 -6.14 4.77
N LEU A 324 13.71 -5.31 3.74
CA LEU A 324 14.91 -4.53 3.49
C LEU A 324 14.64 -3.05 3.73
N ALA A 325 15.64 -2.34 4.24
CA ALA A 325 15.59 -0.89 4.41
C ALA A 325 15.84 -0.18 3.08
N LEU A 326 15.07 0.89 2.79
CA LEU A 326 15.41 1.83 1.74
C LEU A 326 16.30 2.97 2.29
N PRO A 327 17.20 3.54 1.47
CA PRO A 327 18.04 4.66 1.90
C PRO A 327 17.25 5.88 2.33
N ARG A 328 17.70 6.55 3.40
CA ARG A 328 17.09 7.79 3.90
C ARG A 328 17.56 9.01 3.10
N LEU A 329 16.74 10.06 3.07
CA LEU A 329 17.13 11.35 2.49
C LEU A 329 18.18 12.08 3.35
N ALA A 330 18.12 11.91 4.66
CA ALA A 330 19.12 12.40 5.60
C ALA A 330 19.29 11.42 6.76
N ALA A 331 20.51 11.30 7.29
CA ALA A 331 20.83 10.39 8.38
C ALA A 331 19.97 10.69 9.62
N GLY A 332 19.39 9.63 10.23
CA GLY A 332 18.52 9.75 11.41
C GLY A 332 17.22 10.52 11.17
N LYS A 333 16.78 10.68 9.92
CA LYS A 333 15.54 11.39 9.56
C LYS A 333 14.51 10.44 8.94
N ALA A 334 13.23 10.71 9.21
CA ALA A 334 12.13 9.84 8.87
C ALA A 334 11.93 9.67 7.36
N SER A 335 11.40 8.51 6.97
CA SER A 335 10.99 8.20 5.61
C SER A 335 9.87 7.17 5.61
N GLU A 336 8.99 7.24 4.61
CA GLU A 336 7.83 6.38 4.43
C GLU A 336 7.78 5.90 2.97
N GLY A 337 7.52 4.62 2.76
CA GLY A 337 7.26 4.04 1.44
C GLY A 337 5.80 3.57 1.37
N VAL A 338 5.01 4.09 0.43
CA VAL A 338 3.56 3.84 0.38
C VAL A 338 3.07 3.30 -0.95
N ALA A 339 3.85 3.45 -2.01
CA ALA A 339 3.49 2.97 -3.34
C ALA A 339 4.69 2.28 -3.98
N VAL A 340 4.43 1.24 -4.76
CA VAL A 340 5.44 0.52 -5.54
C VAL A 340 4.89 0.22 -6.92
N SER A 341 5.78 0.09 -7.90
CA SER A 341 5.41 -0.17 -9.29
C SER A 341 6.33 -1.22 -9.91
N ASP A 342 5.84 -1.86 -10.97
CA ASP A 342 6.54 -2.97 -11.64
C ASP A 342 7.88 -2.56 -12.26
N ASP A 343 8.14 -1.26 -12.46
CA ASP A 343 9.43 -0.74 -12.93
C ASP A 343 10.40 -0.40 -11.78
N ASP A 344 10.25 -1.06 -10.63
CA ASP A 344 11.12 -1.01 -9.46
C ASP A 344 11.29 0.41 -8.89
N ARG A 345 10.19 1.18 -8.88
CA ARG A 345 10.10 2.45 -8.16
C ARG A 345 9.27 2.29 -6.90
N VAL A 346 9.73 2.91 -5.82
CA VAL A 346 8.94 3.13 -4.60
C VAL A 346 8.69 4.62 -4.43
N GLY A 347 7.44 4.99 -4.19
CA GLY A 347 7.00 6.36 -3.93
C GLY A 347 6.66 6.55 -2.45
N GLY A 348 6.95 7.73 -1.93
CA GLY A 348 6.51 8.11 -0.60
C GLY A 348 7.01 9.47 -0.16
N SER A 349 7.45 9.55 1.10
CA SER A 349 7.91 10.80 1.72
C SER A 349 9.21 10.59 2.50
N ALA A 350 10.04 11.64 2.60
CA ALA A 350 11.25 11.62 3.42
C ALA A 350 11.60 13.00 3.97
N VAL A 351 12.20 13.02 5.17
CA VAL A 351 12.66 14.24 5.85
C VAL A 351 14.09 14.55 5.46
N ASN A 352 14.34 15.77 4.99
CA ASN A 352 15.68 16.24 4.68
C ASN A 352 16.46 16.70 5.92
N ALA A 353 17.72 17.09 5.74
CA ALA A 353 18.58 17.55 6.83
C ALA A 353 18.03 18.77 7.60
N ASN A 354 17.20 19.59 6.94
CA ASN A 354 16.56 20.76 7.55
C ASN A 354 15.27 20.42 8.30
N GLY A 355 14.94 19.13 8.48
CA GLY A 355 13.72 18.68 9.15
C GLY A 355 12.46 18.82 8.30
N LYS A 356 12.61 19.05 6.99
CA LYS A 356 11.48 19.30 6.08
C LYS A 356 11.09 18.05 5.31
N THR A 357 9.81 17.68 5.34
CA THR A 357 9.26 16.56 4.55
C THR A 357 9.25 16.88 3.07
N ARG A 358 9.60 15.89 2.24
CA ARG A 358 9.61 15.97 0.78
C ARG A 358 8.98 14.73 0.17
N ALA A 359 8.25 14.91 -0.92
CA ALA A 359 7.87 13.83 -1.79
C ALA A 359 9.13 13.25 -2.46
N VAL A 360 9.25 11.93 -2.45
CA VAL A 360 10.42 11.23 -2.97
C VAL A 360 10.05 9.99 -3.77
N ILE A 361 10.94 9.60 -4.68
CA ILE A 361 10.89 8.32 -5.40
C ILE A 361 12.25 7.64 -5.28
N TRP A 362 12.28 6.43 -4.71
CA TRP A 362 13.40 5.50 -4.83
C TRP A 362 13.31 4.80 -6.19
N LYS A 363 14.31 4.98 -7.04
CA LYS A 363 14.41 4.34 -8.37
C LYS A 363 15.32 3.13 -8.29
N CYS A 364 14.97 2.05 -8.99
CA CYS A 364 15.66 0.77 -8.87
C CYS A 364 15.75 0.38 -7.39
N ALA A 365 14.59 0.46 -6.71
CA ALA A 365 14.47 0.39 -5.26
C ALA A 365 15.06 -0.92 -4.73
N SER A 366 14.80 -2.03 -5.42
CA SER A 366 15.34 -3.35 -5.06
C SER A 366 16.87 -3.40 -5.09
N ALA A 367 17.51 -2.61 -5.98
CA ALA A 367 18.97 -2.56 -6.10
C ALA A 367 19.68 -1.63 -5.10
N GLN A 368 18.94 -0.80 -4.36
CA GLN A 368 19.47 0.05 -3.27
C GLN A 368 18.95 -0.34 -1.88
N ALA A 369 17.99 -1.27 -1.81
CA ALA A 369 17.50 -1.79 -0.56
C ALA A 369 18.60 -2.64 0.12
N TYR A 370 18.68 -2.56 1.45
CA TYR A 370 19.77 -3.19 2.21
C TYR A 370 19.29 -3.76 3.54
N THR A 371 20.03 -4.73 4.08
CA THR A 371 19.88 -5.17 5.47
C THR A 371 20.68 -4.21 6.36
N PRO A 372 20.02 -3.50 7.30
CA PRO A 372 20.65 -2.46 8.11
C PRO A 372 21.60 -2.98 9.19
#